data_AF-A0A9P6Q529-F1
#
_entry.id   AF-A0A9P6Q529-F1
#
_cell.length_a   1.000
_cell.length_b   1.000
_cell.length_c   1.000
_cell.angle_alpha   90.00
_cell.angle_beta   90.00
_cell.angle_gamma   90.00
#
_symmetry.space_group_name_H-M   'P 1'
#
loop_
_entity.id
_entity.type
_entity.pdbx_description
1 polymer ?
#
loop_
_entity_poly.entity_id
_entity_poly.type
_entity_poly.pdbx_seq_one_letter_code
_entity_poly.pdbx_strand_id
1 'polypeptide(L)'
;MSTLLDWVTTPGNWTKLRTKPVYTAGQKAVDPHLEIAALVKAKHGVSWTDIQVKTRIYYMKKRYFEALDIKLTDQDAIHRQREICPLIDQLRPVLADEVPSSSPPTRRPRRKDSSQDDDDDDDDDDDDEDDDDVTDGADEKGATARHINVEPGRKGAQGSLHSNSTTATVGEDNNAIRYDNRPPPTKRQRQEEECISASLTSAISMLQTCSDRQSQELALQRTQLRAREEAVEQRERELAEKLLRLADDAYKRAEEARAQLQQELMAERTRFKTMIALERTELQQEKEDLKRDKDDLKRERDEFKREREQVIEELYTLRAENAVLTTGVQVRLSR
;
A
#
# COMPACT_ATOMS: atom_id res chain seq x y z
N MET A 1 14.92 -6.22 -5.70
CA MET A 1 14.41 -7.16 -4.69
C MET A 1 15.53 -8.03 -4.12
N SER A 2 16.47 -8.52 -4.93
CA SER A 2 17.65 -9.30 -4.47
C SER A 2 18.33 -8.70 -3.24
N THR A 3 18.67 -7.42 -3.26
CA THR A 3 19.36 -6.76 -2.13
C THR A 3 18.57 -6.66 -0.83
N LEU A 4 17.25 -6.51 -0.91
CA LEU A 4 16.38 -6.56 0.28
C LEU A 4 16.38 -7.97 0.85
N LEU A 5 16.24 -8.97 -0.04
CA LEU A 5 16.25 -10.38 0.33
C LEU A 5 17.58 -10.75 0.98
N ASP A 6 18.71 -10.44 0.34
CA ASP A 6 20.06 -10.70 0.87
C ASP A 6 20.22 -10.16 2.29
N TRP A 7 19.76 -8.92 2.53
CA TRP A 7 19.86 -8.30 3.85
C TRP A 7 18.98 -9.01 4.87
N VAL A 8 17.74 -9.34 4.51
CA VAL A 8 16.77 -10.04 5.38
C VAL A 8 17.24 -11.46 5.70
N THR A 9 17.82 -12.16 4.72
CA THR A 9 18.30 -13.55 4.88
C THR A 9 19.67 -13.63 5.54
N THR A 10 20.35 -12.50 5.75
CA THR A 10 21.64 -12.48 6.47
C THR A 10 21.40 -12.82 7.94
N PRO A 11 22.14 -13.78 8.52
CA PRO A 11 22.01 -14.14 9.93
C PRO A 11 22.12 -12.92 10.86
N GLY A 12 21.20 -12.78 11.82
CA GLY A 12 21.17 -11.69 12.79
C GLY A 12 20.47 -10.41 12.32
N ASN A 13 20.38 -10.14 11.02
CA ASN A 13 19.64 -8.96 10.52
C ASN A 13 18.13 -9.11 10.71
N TRP A 14 17.61 -10.32 10.58
CA TRP A 14 16.23 -10.61 10.94
C TRP A 14 15.92 -10.38 12.41
N THR A 15 16.85 -10.75 13.28
CA THR A 15 16.75 -10.48 14.72
C THR A 15 16.68 -8.98 14.96
N LYS A 16 17.51 -8.16 14.29
CA LYS A 16 17.44 -6.69 14.36
C LYS A 16 16.09 -6.13 13.91
N LEU A 17 15.43 -6.76 12.94
CA LEU A 17 14.08 -6.38 12.50
C LEU A 17 12.98 -6.72 13.53
N ARG A 18 13.19 -7.75 14.37
CA ARG A 18 12.21 -8.20 15.37
C ARG A 18 12.43 -7.61 16.76
N THR A 19 13.69 -7.45 17.17
CA THR A 19 14.00 -6.93 18.50
C THR A 19 13.81 -5.42 18.48
N LYS A 20 13.03 -4.91 19.43
CA LYS A 20 13.02 -3.48 19.72
C LYS A 20 14.48 -3.04 19.94
N PRO A 21 14.92 -1.92 19.34
CA PRO A 21 16.28 -1.45 19.52
C PRO A 21 16.57 -1.31 21.02
N VAL A 22 17.55 -2.06 21.51
CA VAL A 22 18.00 -1.95 22.91
C VAL A 22 18.92 -0.74 22.97
N TYR A 23 18.49 0.29 23.70
CA TYR A 23 19.23 1.54 23.82
C TYR A 23 20.31 1.43 24.89
N THR A 24 21.57 1.57 24.50
CA THR A 24 22.64 2.00 25.40
C THR A 24 22.63 3.52 25.47
N ALA A 25 22.69 4.08 26.69
CA ALA A 25 22.62 5.53 26.92
C ALA A 25 23.61 6.29 26.01
N GLY A 26 23.08 7.18 25.17
CA GLY A 26 23.86 8.06 24.28
C GLY A 26 23.89 7.69 22.80
N GLN A 27 23.38 6.53 22.36
CA GLN A 27 23.31 6.17 20.94
C GLN A 27 21.87 6.17 20.41
N LYS A 28 21.62 6.92 19.33
CA LYS A 28 20.37 6.83 18.57
C LYS A 28 20.40 5.52 17.79
N ALA A 29 19.44 4.63 18.05
CA ALA A 29 19.30 3.40 17.29
C ALA A 29 19.07 3.70 15.81
N VAL A 30 19.85 3.05 14.95
CA VAL A 30 19.64 3.12 13.50
C VAL A 30 18.43 2.25 13.18
N ASP A 31 17.38 2.86 12.64
CA ASP A 31 16.21 2.12 12.17
C ASP A 31 16.66 1.14 11.06
N PRO A 32 16.46 -0.18 11.24
CA PRO A 32 16.85 -1.17 10.23
C PRO A 32 16.21 -0.89 8.87
N HIS A 33 15.03 -0.26 8.80
CA HIS A 33 14.40 0.09 7.53
C HIS A 33 15.17 1.20 6.80
N LEU A 34 15.74 2.16 7.53
CA LEU A 34 16.60 3.19 6.96
C LEU A 34 17.95 2.62 6.51
N GLU A 35 18.50 1.65 7.25
CA GLU A 35 19.71 0.93 6.85
C GLU A 35 19.51 0.20 5.50
N ILE A 36 18.39 -0.52 5.37
CA ILE A 36 18.01 -1.20 4.13
C ILE A 36 17.83 -0.19 2.99
N ALA A 37 17.13 0.91 3.22
CA ALA A 37 16.91 1.95 2.22
C ALA A 37 18.24 2.56 1.73
N ALA A 38 19.18 2.83 2.65
CA ALA A 38 20.51 3.31 2.32
C ALA A 38 21.31 2.30 1.49
N LEU A 39 21.22 1.01 1.85
CA LEU A 39 21.91 -0.07 1.15
C LEU A 39 21.35 -0.29 -0.26
N VAL A 40 20.03 -0.21 -0.44
CA VAL A 40 19.39 -0.28 -1.75
C VAL A 40 19.79 0.91 -2.62
N LYS A 41 19.84 2.12 -2.05
CA LYS A 41 20.32 3.32 -2.75
C LYS A 41 21.77 3.18 -3.18
N ALA A 42 22.63 2.64 -2.32
CA ALA A 42 24.04 2.42 -2.62
C ALA A 42 24.26 1.37 -3.73
N LYS A 43 23.52 0.25 -3.72
CA LYS A 43 23.69 -0.82 -4.72
C LYS A 43 23.01 -0.55 -6.06
N HIS A 44 21.83 0.08 -6.05
CA HIS A 44 20.98 0.19 -7.24
C HIS A 44 20.77 1.63 -7.72
N GLY A 45 21.24 2.64 -6.98
CA GLY A 45 20.96 4.05 -7.26
C GLY A 45 19.50 4.46 -7.03
N VAL A 46 18.65 3.55 -6.55
CA VAL A 46 17.23 3.81 -6.30
C VAL A 46 17.01 4.13 -4.83
N SER A 47 16.47 5.31 -4.52
CA SER A 47 16.07 5.67 -3.16
C SER A 47 14.74 5.03 -2.79
N TRP A 48 14.72 4.26 -1.70
CA TRP A 48 13.48 3.77 -1.10
C TRP A 48 13.15 4.58 0.15
N THR A 49 11.87 4.81 0.38
CA THR A 49 11.36 5.33 1.65
C THR A 49 11.20 4.20 2.67
N ASP A 50 11.22 4.52 3.96
CA ASP A 50 10.94 3.55 5.04
C ASP A 50 9.62 2.79 4.79
N ILE A 51 8.56 3.51 4.42
CA ILE A 51 7.26 2.92 4.09
C ILE A 51 7.37 1.88 2.97
N GLN A 52 8.16 2.15 1.92
CA GLN A 52 8.38 1.19 0.83
C GLN A 52 9.16 -0.04 1.30
N VAL A 53 10.13 0.11 2.20
CA VAL A 53 10.85 -1.01 2.81
C VAL A 53 9.89 -1.87 3.64
N LYS A 54 9.15 -1.25 4.56
CA LYS A 54 8.14 -1.91 5.40
C LYS A 54 7.11 -2.68 4.57
N THR A 55 6.56 -2.04 3.55
CA THR A 55 5.56 -2.64 2.66
C THR A 55 6.12 -3.87 1.94
N ARG A 56 7.37 -3.82 1.47
CA ARG A 56 8.00 -4.96 0.79
C ARG A 56 8.33 -6.10 1.76
N ILE A 57 8.81 -5.80 2.96
CA ILE A 57 9.03 -6.81 4.01
C ILE A 57 7.71 -7.47 4.39
N TYR A 58 6.65 -6.69 4.59
CA TYR A 58 5.31 -7.18 4.88
C TYR A 58 4.79 -8.10 3.78
N TYR A 59 4.91 -7.68 2.51
CA TYR A 59 4.51 -8.50 1.37
C TYR A 59 5.28 -9.83 1.33
N MET A 60 6.60 -9.82 1.56
CA MET A 60 7.41 -11.04 1.62
C MET A 60 6.97 -11.98 2.75
N LYS A 61 6.74 -11.44 3.96
CA LYS A 61 6.21 -12.20 5.11
C LYS A 61 4.86 -12.82 4.78
N LYS A 62 3.93 -12.02 4.27
CA LYS A 62 2.57 -12.46 3.92
C LYS A 62 2.60 -13.62 2.92
N ARG A 63 3.36 -13.50 1.83
CA ARG A 63 3.48 -14.57 0.83
C ARG A 63 4.13 -15.82 1.39
N TYR A 64 5.11 -15.68 2.29
CA TYR A 64 5.71 -16.83 2.97
C TYR A 64 4.70 -17.57 3.85
N PHE A 65 3.93 -16.85 4.68
CA PHE A 65 2.91 -17.48 5.52
C PHE A 65 1.75 -18.07 4.70
N GLU A 66 1.29 -17.39 3.66
CA GLU A 66 0.31 -17.95 2.70
C GLU A 66 0.80 -19.26 2.06
N ALA A 67 2.10 -19.37 1.79
CA ALA A 67 2.67 -20.61 1.28
C ALA A 67 2.69 -21.71 2.37
N LEU A 68 3.05 -21.37 3.61
CA LEU A 68 3.05 -22.33 4.72
C LEU A 68 1.66 -22.89 5.06
N ASP A 69 0.60 -22.11 4.84
CA ASP A 69 -0.78 -22.56 5.07
C ASP A 69 -1.23 -23.69 4.12
N ILE A 70 -0.51 -23.92 3.03
CA ILE A 70 -0.74 -25.09 2.16
C ILE A 70 -0.30 -26.35 2.91
N LYS A 71 -1.26 -27.21 3.28
CA LYS A 71 -1.01 -28.50 3.93
C LYS A 71 -0.07 -29.37 3.08
N LEU A 72 1.06 -29.81 3.67
CA LEU A 72 2.06 -30.67 3.02
C LEU A 72 1.63 -32.14 2.97
N THR A 73 0.45 -32.45 2.42
CA THR A 73 0.01 -33.84 2.27
C THR A 73 0.48 -34.48 0.96
N ASP A 74 0.79 -33.67 -0.06
CA ASP A 74 1.17 -34.15 -1.40
C ASP A 74 2.45 -33.48 -1.94
N GLN A 75 3.18 -34.15 -2.84
CA GLN A 75 4.33 -33.55 -3.55
C GLN A 75 3.96 -32.26 -4.31
N ASP A 76 2.70 -32.14 -4.73
CA ASP A 76 2.15 -30.94 -5.36
C ASP A 76 2.11 -29.73 -4.41
N ALA A 77 2.08 -29.95 -3.09
CA ALA A 77 2.09 -28.88 -2.10
C ALA A 77 3.38 -28.06 -2.17
N ILE A 78 4.52 -28.71 -2.41
CA ILE A 78 5.83 -28.03 -2.52
C ILE A 78 5.87 -27.14 -3.78
N HIS A 79 5.29 -27.60 -4.89
CA HIS A 79 5.20 -26.80 -6.11
C HIS A 79 4.30 -25.59 -5.91
N ARG A 80 3.11 -25.77 -5.33
CA ARG A 80 2.18 -24.67 -5.03
C ARG A 80 2.77 -23.66 -4.04
N GLN A 81 3.52 -24.12 -3.05
CA GLN A 81 4.27 -23.26 -2.13
C GLN A 81 5.25 -22.35 -2.85
N ARG A 82 5.99 -22.88 -3.83
CA ARG A 82 6.94 -22.11 -4.66
C ARG A 82 6.25 -21.17 -5.63
N GLU A 83 5.06 -21.49 -6.10
CA GLU A 83 4.25 -20.58 -6.92
C GLU A 83 3.76 -19.37 -6.12
N ILE A 84 3.34 -19.57 -4.87
CA ILE A 84 2.92 -18.49 -3.98
C ILE A 84 4.13 -17.66 -3.53
N CYS A 85 5.17 -18.33 -3.03
CA CYS A 85 6.39 -17.69 -2.56
C CYS A 85 7.62 -18.32 -3.25
N PRO A 86 8.10 -17.72 -4.36
CA PRO A 86 9.30 -18.18 -5.05
C PRO A 86 10.57 -18.16 -4.19
N LEU A 87 10.52 -17.44 -3.06
CA LEU A 87 11.63 -17.24 -2.14
C LEU A 87 11.50 -18.10 -0.87
N ILE A 88 10.55 -19.04 -0.83
CA ILE A 88 10.24 -19.83 0.38
C ILE A 88 11.46 -20.54 0.94
N ASP A 89 12.30 -21.14 0.10
CA ASP A 89 13.48 -21.89 0.52
C ASP A 89 14.56 -20.99 1.15
N GLN A 90 14.64 -19.72 0.72
CA GLN A 90 15.60 -18.75 1.26
C GLN A 90 15.08 -18.08 2.53
N LEU A 91 13.76 -17.92 2.64
CA LEU A 91 13.11 -17.30 3.79
C LEU A 91 12.89 -18.27 4.96
N ARG A 92 12.68 -19.57 4.67
CA ARG A 92 12.46 -20.60 5.70
C ARG A 92 13.48 -20.60 6.84
N PRO A 93 14.81 -20.63 6.60
CA PRO A 93 15.77 -20.66 7.70
C PRO A 93 15.69 -19.44 8.61
N VAL A 94 15.23 -18.29 8.08
CA VAL A 94 15.19 -17.02 8.82
C VAL A 94 13.85 -16.79 9.50
N LEU A 95 12.74 -17.11 8.83
CA LEU A 95 11.39 -16.84 9.30
C LEU A 95 10.82 -17.95 10.19
N ALA A 96 11.28 -19.19 10.04
CA ALA A 96 10.83 -20.31 10.87
C ALA A 96 11.53 -20.37 12.23
N ASP A 97 12.40 -19.39 12.55
CA ASP A 97 13.31 -19.43 13.72
C ASP A 97 14.19 -20.70 13.78
N GLU A 98 14.34 -21.41 12.65
CA GLU A 98 15.14 -22.65 12.52
C GLU A 98 16.64 -22.39 12.37
N VAL A 99 17.12 -21.15 12.50
CA VAL A 99 18.57 -20.90 12.48
C VAL A 99 19.18 -21.66 13.66
N PRO A 100 20.02 -22.69 13.44
CA PRO A 100 20.73 -23.32 14.53
C PRO A 100 21.59 -22.23 15.17
N SER A 101 21.31 -21.93 16.43
CA SER A 101 22.12 -21.04 17.27
C SER A 101 23.56 -21.57 17.28
N SER A 102 24.37 -21.13 16.33
CA SER A 102 25.80 -21.43 16.25
C SER A 102 26.62 -20.54 17.19
N SER A 103 25.96 -19.79 18.07
CA SER A 103 26.64 -19.19 19.22
C SER A 103 26.87 -20.28 20.26
N PRO A 104 28.13 -20.62 20.61
CA PRO A 104 28.39 -21.51 21.75
C PRO A 104 27.71 -20.90 22.98
N PRO A 105 27.08 -21.70 23.85
CA PRO A 105 26.43 -21.19 25.04
C PRO A 105 27.45 -20.38 25.83
N THR A 106 27.21 -19.07 25.92
CA THR A 106 27.98 -18.21 26.80
C THR A 106 27.70 -18.74 28.20
N ARG A 107 28.69 -19.42 28.79
CA ARG A 107 28.70 -19.83 30.19
C ARG A 107 28.33 -18.61 31.02
N ARG A 108 27.08 -18.54 31.47
CA ARG A 108 26.69 -17.64 32.55
C ARG A 108 27.60 -17.98 33.73
N PRO A 109 28.31 -17.01 34.33
CA PRO A 109 29.01 -17.27 35.58
C PRO A 109 27.95 -17.67 36.61
N ARG A 110 28.12 -18.87 37.17
CA ARG A 110 27.37 -19.35 38.33
C ARG A 110 27.42 -18.25 39.40
N ARG A 111 26.31 -17.55 39.59
CA ARG A 111 26.12 -16.76 40.80
C ARG A 111 25.93 -17.74 41.94
N LYS A 112 26.71 -17.43 42.96
CA LYS A 112 26.92 -18.15 44.21
C LYS A 112 25.63 -18.12 45.02
N ASP A 113 25.34 -19.25 45.66
CA ASP A 113 24.35 -19.36 46.73
C ASP A 113 24.40 -18.16 47.67
N SER A 114 23.27 -17.50 47.82
CA SER A 114 22.91 -16.78 49.03
C SER A 114 21.40 -16.87 49.16
N SER A 115 20.97 -17.82 49.99
CA SER A 115 19.72 -17.83 50.73
C SER A 115 19.32 -16.43 51.18
N GLN A 116 18.14 -15.97 50.79
CA GLN A 116 17.41 -14.96 51.56
C GLN A 116 15.95 -14.93 51.12
N ASP A 117 15.13 -15.50 52.02
CA ASP A 117 13.82 -15.05 52.47
C ASP A 117 12.82 -14.61 51.40
N ASP A 118 11.99 -15.58 51.04
CA ASP A 118 10.63 -15.39 50.52
C ASP A 118 9.76 -14.86 51.68
N ASP A 119 9.60 -13.54 51.75
CA ASP A 119 8.42 -12.93 52.38
C ASP A 119 7.49 -12.50 51.23
N ASP A 120 6.53 -13.39 50.98
CA ASP A 120 5.26 -13.09 50.32
C ASP A 120 4.56 -11.96 51.09
N ASP A 121 4.29 -10.85 50.41
CA ASP A 121 3.12 -10.04 50.70
C ASP A 121 2.52 -9.61 49.36
N ASP A 122 1.38 -10.25 49.08
CA ASP A 122 0.28 -9.72 48.30
C ASP A 122 0.02 -8.25 48.67
N ASP A 123 -0.29 -7.43 47.68
CA ASP A 123 -1.51 -6.60 47.69
C ASP A 123 -1.49 -5.68 46.46
N ASP A 124 -2.57 -5.79 45.69
CA ASP A 124 -3.33 -4.68 45.08
C ASP A 124 -2.56 -3.63 44.26
N ASP A 125 -2.84 -3.59 42.96
CA ASP A 125 -3.80 -2.58 42.51
C ASP A 125 -4.14 -2.77 41.02
N ASP A 126 -5.45 -2.86 40.81
CA ASP A 126 -6.15 -2.67 39.56
C ASP A 126 -5.76 -1.33 38.93
N ASP A 127 -5.26 -1.35 37.69
CA ASP A 127 -5.30 -0.17 36.80
C ASP A 127 -5.86 -0.61 35.45
N ASP A 128 -7.17 -0.84 35.48
CA ASP A 128 -8.07 -0.73 34.33
C ASP A 128 -8.14 0.74 33.90
N GLU A 129 -7.23 1.17 33.03
CA GLU A 129 -7.44 2.38 32.22
C GLU A 129 -8.08 1.99 30.87
N ASP A 130 -9.41 1.85 30.93
CA ASP A 130 -10.33 2.03 29.81
C ASP A 130 -10.24 3.48 29.30
N ASP A 131 -9.35 3.75 28.36
CA ASP A 131 -9.38 4.96 27.55
C ASP A 131 -10.34 4.79 26.36
N ASP A 132 -11.63 4.86 26.68
CA ASP A 132 -12.70 5.18 25.74
C ASP A 132 -12.61 6.67 25.36
N ASP A 133 -11.71 7.02 24.41
CA ASP A 133 -11.75 8.37 23.83
C ASP A 133 -12.83 8.45 22.75
N VAL A 134 -13.91 9.07 23.19
CA VAL A 134 -15.15 9.39 22.52
C VAL A 134 -14.90 10.28 21.31
N THR A 135 -15.53 9.88 20.22
CA THR A 135 -15.75 10.72 19.04
C THR A 135 -16.68 11.90 19.37
N ASP A 136 -16.16 13.11 19.25
CA ASP A 136 -16.90 14.32 18.84
C ASP A 136 -16.04 14.96 17.72
N GLY A 137 -16.52 15.27 16.52
CA GLY A 137 -17.83 15.80 16.17
C GLY A 137 -17.63 17.19 15.58
N ALA A 138 -17.89 17.32 14.28
CA ALA A 138 -18.15 18.57 13.52
C ALA A 138 -17.00 19.58 13.37
N ASP A 139 -16.56 19.81 12.14
CA ASP A 139 -16.75 21.05 11.34
C ASP A 139 -15.32 21.54 11.02
N GLU A 140 -14.94 22.13 9.90
CA GLU A 140 -15.62 22.91 8.91
C GLU A 140 -14.67 23.00 7.69
N LYS A 141 -15.23 23.10 6.49
CA LYS A 141 -14.84 24.00 5.38
C LYS A 141 -13.36 24.35 5.19
N GLY A 142 -12.88 24.14 3.96
CA GLY A 142 -11.78 24.91 3.39
C GLY A 142 -10.98 24.12 2.36
N ALA A 143 -11.52 23.89 1.17
CA ALA A 143 -11.10 24.69 0.01
C ALA A 143 -9.60 25.04 0.01
N THR A 144 -8.76 24.16 -0.53
CA THR A 144 -7.73 24.59 -1.48
C THR A 144 -7.48 23.45 -2.48
N ALA A 145 -8.20 23.53 -3.60
CA ALA A 145 -7.75 22.91 -4.84
C ALA A 145 -6.35 23.47 -5.13
N ARG A 146 -5.30 22.72 -4.79
CA ARG A 146 -3.96 22.97 -5.32
C ARG A 146 -4.04 22.67 -6.81
N HIS A 147 -4.26 23.72 -7.58
CA HIS A 147 -3.93 23.80 -8.99
C HIS A 147 -2.50 23.28 -9.17
N ILE A 148 -2.37 22.03 -9.58
CA ILE A 148 -1.14 21.52 -10.17
C ILE A 148 -1.13 22.15 -11.57
N ASN A 149 -0.45 23.29 -11.68
CA ASN A 149 -0.02 23.83 -12.96
C ASN A 149 0.88 22.78 -13.60
N VAL A 150 0.31 21.98 -14.49
CA VAL A 150 1.05 21.16 -15.44
C VAL A 150 1.65 22.14 -16.43
N GLU A 151 2.91 22.53 -16.19
CA GLU A 151 3.74 23.15 -17.22
C GLU A 151 3.90 22.16 -18.38
N PRO A 152 3.45 22.47 -19.61
CA PRO A 152 3.90 21.73 -20.76
C PRO A 152 5.29 22.28 -21.11
N GLY A 153 6.32 21.57 -20.67
CA GLY A 153 7.69 21.75 -21.15
C GLY A 153 7.82 21.43 -22.64
N ARG A 154 7.40 22.36 -23.50
CA ARG A 154 7.78 22.40 -24.92
C ARG A 154 9.03 23.27 -25.05
N LYS A 155 10.20 22.64 -24.93
CA LYS A 155 11.44 23.16 -25.53
C LYS A 155 11.34 23.00 -27.06
N GLY A 156 10.54 23.87 -27.68
CA GLY A 156 10.57 24.11 -29.11
C GLY A 156 11.45 25.32 -29.36
N ALA A 157 12.71 25.08 -29.74
CA ALA A 157 13.58 26.10 -30.28
C ALA A 157 13.01 26.56 -31.64
N GLN A 158 12.18 27.60 -31.63
CA GLN A 158 11.87 28.36 -32.84
C GLN A 158 12.81 29.56 -32.90
N GLY A 159 13.72 29.51 -33.86
CA GLY A 159 14.56 30.62 -34.26
C GLY A 159 13.68 31.79 -34.69
N SER A 160 13.60 32.80 -33.83
CA SER A 160 13.03 34.09 -34.16
C SER A 160 14.07 34.88 -34.96
N LEU A 161 14.01 34.76 -36.28
CA LEU A 161 14.66 35.68 -37.22
C LEU A 161 14.00 37.05 -37.07
N HIS A 162 14.47 37.83 -36.09
CA HIS A 162 14.22 39.27 -36.05
C HIS A 162 14.99 39.90 -37.20
N SER A 163 14.27 40.18 -38.29
CA SER A 163 14.69 41.07 -39.34
C SER A 163 14.83 42.47 -38.73
N ASN A 164 16.06 42.85 -38.39
CA ASN A 164 16.37 44.23 -38.05
C ASN A 164 16.08 45.10 -39.27
N SER A 165 14.91 45.75 -39.23
CA SER A 165 14.58 46.88 -40.09
C SER A 165 15.48 48.03 -39.69
N THR A 166 16.63 48.13 -40.37
CA THR A 166 17.43 49.35 -40.35
C THR A 166 16.73 50.34 -41.28
N THR A 167 15.92 51.22 -40.70
CA THR A 167 15.44 52.44 -41.34
C THR A 167 16.64 53.29 -41.74
N ALA A 168 17.08 53.15 -42.98
CA ALA A 168 17.99 54.11 -43.61
C ALA A 168 17.17 55.35 -43.97
N THR A 169 17.32 56.40 -43.17
CA THR A 169 16.98 57.78 -43.54
C THR A 169 17.81 58.15 -44.77
N VAL A 170 17.20 58.07 -45.96
CA VAL A 170 17.77 58.59 -47.20
C VAL A 170 17.74 60.11 -47.08
N GLY A 171 18.93 60.70 -47.10
CA GLY A 171 19.14 62.13 -47.07
C GLY A 171 18.46 62.83 -48.24
N GLU A 172 17.82 63.95 -47.91
CA GLU A 172 17.37 64.97 -48.84
C GLU A 172 18.60 65.64 -49.48
N ASP A 173 19.11 65.07 -50.57
CA ASP A 173 20.11 65.74 -51.41
C ASP A 173 19.43 66.50 -52.55
N ASN A 174 19.33 67.81 -52.34
CA ASN A 174 19.53 68.87 -53.33
C ASN A 174 19.01 68.62 -54.76
N ASN A 175 17.78 69.07 -54.96
CA ASN A 175 17.16 69.35 -56.25
C ASN A 175 17.94 70.47 -57.00
N ALA A 176 19.04 70.10 -57.65
CA ALA A 176 19.68 70.94 -58.66
C ALA A 176 18.90 70.78 -59.98
N ILE A 177 18.06 71.78 -60.29
CA ILE A 177 17.36 71.92 -61.56
C ILE A 177 18.42 72.12 -62.66
N ARG A 178 18.93 71.01 -63.20
CA ARG A 178 19.60 70.98 -64.50
C ARG A 178 18.52 71.10 -65.57
N TYR A 179 18.47 72.24 -66.24
CA TYR A 179 17.76 72.39 -67.50
C TYR A 179 18.45 71.52 -68.55
N ASP A 180 17.95 70.30 -68.74
CA ASP A 180 18.31 69.48 -69.89
C ASP A 180 17.81 70.17 -71.16
N ASN A 181 18.73 70.84 -71.86
CA ASN A 181 18.55 71.30 -73.25
C ASN A 181 18.56 70.08 -74.18
N ARG A 182 17.59 69.18 -74.02
CA ARG A 182 17.38 68.06 -74.92
C ARG A 182 16.56 68.56 -76.12
N PRO A 183 17.07 68.45 -77.37
CA PRO A 183 16.29 68.83 -78.54
C PRO A 183 14.97 68.03 -78.59
N PRO A 184 13.88 68.64 -79.08
CA PRO A 184 12.56 68.02 -79.07
C PRO A 184 12.60 66.67 -79.81
N PRO A 185 12.01 65.61 -79.23
CA PRO A 185 12.08 64.27 -79.80
C PRO A 185 11.53 64.27 -81.22
N THR A 186 12.25 63.61 -82.12
CA THR A 186 11.82 63.44 -83.51
C THR A 186 10.54 62.62 -83.55
N LYS A 187 9.67 62.80 -84.57
CA LYS A 187 8.38 62.09 -84.69
C LYS A 187 8.51 60.56 -84.56
N ARG A 188 9.65 60.00 -84.94
CA ARG A 188 9.97 58.57 -84.84
C ARG A 188 10.25 58.11 -83.39
N GLN A 189 10.92 58.95 -82.58
CA GLN A 189 11.14 58.68 -81.16
C GLN A 189 9.85 58.67 -80.34
N ARG A 190 8.90 59.57 -80.64
CA ARG A 190 7.59 59.58 -79.96
C ARG A 190 6.81 58.29 -80.20
N GLN A 191 6.86 57.75 -81.42
CA GLN A 191 6.20 56.48 -81.76
C GLN A 191 6.85 55.28 -81.06
N GLU A 192 8.17 55.25 -80.96
CA GLU A 192 8.90 54.19 -80.24
C GLU A 192 8.63 54.27 -78.72
N GLU A 193 8.63 55.46 -78.14
CA GLU A 193 8.28 55.70 -76.73
C GLU A 193 6.82 55.33 -76.42
N GLU A 194 5.87 55.64 -77.30
CA GLU A 194 4.47 55.21 -77.16
C GLU A 194 4.33 53.69 -77.21
N CYS A 195 5.03 53.02 -78.14
CA CYS A 195 5.03 51.55 -78.25
C CYS A 195 5.66 50.87 -77.02
N ILE A 196 6.75 51.44 -76.49
CA ILE A 196 7.39 50.97 -75.26
C ILE A 196 6.48 51.21 -74.05
N SER A 197 5.82 52.37 -73.97
CA SER A 197 4.90 52.68 -72.87
C SER A 197 3.68 51.75 -72.84
N ALA A 198 3.13 51.42 -74.01
CA ALA A 198 2.01 50.49 -74.14
C ALA A 198 2.42 49.06 -73.77
N SER A 199 3.62 48.63 -74.20
CA SER A 199 4.21 47.35 -73.82
C SER A 199 4.47 47.25 -72.32
N LEU A 200 5.03 48.30 -71.71
CA LEU A 200 5.28 48.38 -70.27
C LEU A 200 3.97 48.35 -69.47
N THR A 201 2.96 49.10 -69.90
CA THR A 201 1.65 49.12 -69.25
C THR A 201 0.99 47.74 -69.31
N SER A 202 1.10 47.04 -70.44
CA SER A 202 0.64 45.66 -70.60
C SER A 202 1.39 44.69 -69.66
N ALA A 203 2.72 44.80 -69.58
CA ALA A 203 3.53 43.98 -68.68
C ALA A 203 3.19 44.21 -67.20
N ILE A 204 2.98 45.46 -66.79
CA ILE A 204 2.56 45.82 -65.42
C ILE A 204 1.19 45.23 -65.12
N SER A 205 0.23 45.33 -66.06
CA SER A 205 -1.10 44.75 -65.90
C SER A 205 -1.06 43.22 -65.76
N MET A 206 -0.22 42.52 -66.53
CA MET A 206 -0.04 41.08 -66.37
C MET A 206 0.57 40.72 -65.01
N LEU A 207 1.58 41.48 -64.54
CA LEU A 207 2.18 41.26 -63.22
C LEU A 207 1.18 41.48 -62.09
N GLN A 208 0.35 42.52 -62.17
CA GLN A 208 -0.74 42.76 -61.22
C GLN A 208 -1.73 41.61 -61.22
N THR A 209 -2.18 41.16 -62.39
CA THR A 209 -3.11 40.03 -62.50
C THR A 209 -2.52 38.75 -61.91
N CYS A 210 -1.21 38.51 -62.11
CA CYS A 210 -0.50 37.37 -61.54
C CYS A 210 -0.38 37.48 -60.01
N SER A 211 -0.09 38.68 -59.49
CA SER A 211 -0.01 38.97 -58.06
C SER A 211 -1.37 38.82 -57.36
N ASP A 212 -2.45 39.28 -57.99
CA ASP A 212 -3.82 39.14 -57.49
C ASP A 212 -4.22 37.67 -57.42
N ARG A 213 -3.91 36.89 -58.47
CA ARG A 213 -4.16 35.44 -58.49
C ARG A 213 -3.41 34.73 -57.37
N GLN A 214 -2.14 35.05 -57.16
CA GLN A 214 -1.34 34.48 -56.08
C GLN A 214 -1.91 34.87 -54.70
N SER A 215 -2.37 36.11 -54.54
CA SER A 215 -2.98 36.59 -53.31
C SER A 215 -4.29 35.87 -53.00
N GLN A 216 -5.13 35.63 -54.03
CA GLN A 216 -6.36 34.86 -53.91
C GLN A 216 -6.08 33.40 -53.52
N GLU A 217 -5.07 32.76 -54.13
CA GLU A 217 -4.70 31.39 -53.80
C GLU A 217 -4.20 31.25 -52.35
N LEU A 218 -3.37 32.20 -51.88
CA LEU A 218 -2.94 32.25 -50.49
C LEU A 218 -4.10 32.49 -49.52
N ALA A 219 -5.06 33.33 -49.90
CA ALA A 219 -6.27 33.54 -49.10
C ALA A 219 -7.09 32.25 -48.97
N LEU A 220 -7.29 31.51 -50.07
CA LEU A 220 -7.97 30.22 -50.06
C LEU A 220 -7.23 29.20 -49.18
N GLN A 221 -5.91 29.07 -49.31
CA GLN A 221 -5.12 28.17 -48.47
C GLN A 221 -5.24 28.53 -46.98
N ARG A 222 -5.23 29.82 -46.63
CA ARG A 222 -5.45 30.27 -45.25
C ARG A 222 -6.84 29.90 -44.73
N THR A 223 -7.88 30.05 -45.54
CA THR A 223 -9.25 29.64 -45.14
C THR A 223 -9.35 28.12 -44.94
N GLN A 224 -8.72 27.33 -45.81
CA GLN A 224 -8.70 25.87 -45.67
C GLN A 224 -7.93 25.41 -44.42
N LEU A 225 -6.82 26.08 -44.09
CA LEU A 225 -6.07 25.79 -42.86
C LEU A 225 -6.91 26.10 -41.62
N ARG A 226 -7.58 27.27 -41.56
CA ARG A 226 -8.47 27.61 -40.44
C ARG A 226 -9.60 26.60 -40.27
N ALA A 227 -10.26 26.20 -41.36
CA ALA A 227 -11.32 25.20 -41.31
C ALA A 227 -10.81 23.83 -40.79
N ARG A 228 -9.57 23.44 -41.15
CA ARG A 228 -8.94 22.23 -40.62
C ARG A 228 -8.59 22.37 -39.14
N GLU A 229 -8.07 23.51 -38.72
CA GLU A 229 -7.77 23.81 -37.32
C GLU A 229 -9.04 23.76 -36.46
N GLU A 230 -10.14 24.37 -36.90
CA GLU A 230 -11.44 24.33 -36.21
C GLU A 230 -11.98 22.89 -36.10
N ALA A 231 -11.86 22.10 -37.18
CA ALA A 231 -12.29 20.70 -37.16
C ALA A 231 -11.47 19.83 -36.19
N VAL A 232 -10.16 20.07 -36.09
CA VAL A 232 -9.30 19.39 -35.11
C VAL A 232 -9.66 19.83 -33.70
N GLU A 233 -9.83 21.13 -33.47
CA GLU A 233 -10.17 21.67 -32.17
C GLU A 233 -11.54 21.15 -31.67
N GLN A 234 -12.53 21.05 -32.55
CA GLN A 234 -13.82 20.45 -32.22
C GLN A 234 -13.68 18.98 -31.82
N ARG A 235 -12.91 18.19 -32.58
CA ARG A 235 -12.65 16.78 -32.26
C ARG A 235 -11.92 16.61 -30.93
N GLU A 236 -10.97 17.50 -30.63
CA GLU A 236 -10.25 17.50 -29.35
C GLU A 236 -11.19 17.81 -28.18
N ARG A 237 -12.10 18.79 -28.33
CA ARG A 237 -13.13 19.09 -27.32
C ARG A 237 -14.06 17.90 -27.08
N GLU A 238 -14.53 17.26 -28.15
CA GLU A 238 -15.41 16.08 -28.04
C GLU A 238 -14.71 14.90 -27.35
N LEU A 239 -13.43 14.68 -27.64
CA LEU A 239 -12.65 13.63 -26.97
C LEU A 239 -12.40 13.97 -25.50
N ALA A 240 -12.09 15.23 -25.19
CA ALA A 240 -11.91 15.68 -23.81
C ALA A 240 -13.18 15.49 -22.99
N GLU A 241 -14.35 15.84 -23.54
CA GLU A 241 -15.63 15.64 -22.86
C GLU A 241 -15.95 14.14 -22.65
N LYS A 242 -15.68 13.29 -23.63
CA LYS A 242 -15.84 11.83 -23.49
C LYS A 242 -14.93 11.25 -22.41
N LEU A 243 -13.67 11.69 -22.35
CA LEU A 243 -12.72 11.26 -21.33
C LEU A 243 -13.16 11.71 -19.93
N LEU A 244 -13.71 12.92 -19.81
CA LEU A 244 -14.23 13.41 -18.53
C LEU A 244 -15.41 12.58 -18.05
N ARG A 245 -16.39 12.29 -18.92
CA ARG A 245 -17.53 11.43 -18.57
C ARG A 245 -17.09 10.01 -18.16
N LEU A 246 -16.13 9.44 -18.88
CA LEU A 246 -15.58 8.13 -18.52
C LEU A 246 -14.88 8.14 -17.15
N ALA A 247 -14.19 9.23 -16.82
CA ALA A 247 -13.56 9.40 -15.52
C ALA A 247 -14.60 9.51 -14.39
N ASP A 248 -15.67 10.29 -14.60
CA ASP A 248 -16.76 10.43 -13.63
C ASP A 248 -17.50 9.10 -13.41
N ASP A 249 -17.81 8.36 -14.48
CA ASP A 249 -18.43 7.04 -14.39
C ASP A 249 -17.53 6.01 -13.70
N ALA A 250 -16.21 6.09 -13.91
CA ALA A 250 -15.26 5.23 -13.24
C ALA A 250 -15.15 5.57 -11.75
N TYR A 251 -15.16 6.85 -11.40
CA TYR A 251 -15.17 7.32 -10.02
C TYR A 251 -16.42 6.85 -9.29
N LYS A 252 -17.60 7.04 -9.89
CA LYS A 252 -18.88 6.61 -9.31
C LYS A 252 -18.92 5.10 -9.06
N ARG A 253 -18.46 4.28 -10.02
CA ARG A 253 -18.35 2.82 -9.83
C ARG A 253 -17.37 2.45 -8.71
N ALA A 254 -16.27 3.17 -8.58
CA ALA A 254 -15.31 2.92 -7.50
C ALA A 254 -15.89 3.30 -6.13
N GLU A 255 -16.70 4.35 -6.06
CA GLU A 255 -17.40 4.77 -4.84
C GLU A 255 -18.49 3.76 -4.43
N GLU A 256 -19.30 3.29 -5.39
CA GLU A 256 -20.29 2.24 -5.17
C GLU A 256 -19.64 0.94 -4.67
N ALA A 257 -18.51 0.54 -5.26
CA ALA A 257 -17.76 -0.65 -4.81
C ALA A 257 -17.21 -0.49 -3.38
N ARG A 258 -16.75 0.71 -3.00
CA ARG A 258 -16.31 0.98 -1.63
C ARG A 258 -17.47 0.91 -0.63
N ALA A 259 -18.63 1.45 -0.99
CA ALA A 259 -19.81 1.39 -0.15
C ALA A 259 -20.28 -0.06 0.06
N GLN A 260 -20.27 -0.88 -0.98
CA GLN A 260 -20.59 -2.32 -0.87
C GLN A 260 -19.63 -3.05 0.06
N LEU A 261 -18.32 -2.83 -0.09
CA LEU A 261 -17.32 -3.47 0.75
C LEU A 261 -17.44 -3.05 2.23
N GLN A 262 -17.77 -1.79 2.50
CA GLN A 262 -18.07 -1.33 3.86
C GLN A 262 -19.32 -2.00 4.43
N GLN A 263 -20.37 -2.15 3.62
CA GLN A 263 -21.59 -2.83 4.05
C GLN A 263 -21.34 -4.31 4.37
N GLU A 264 -20.59 -5.01 3.52
CA GLU A 264 -20.19 -6.41 3.74
C GLU A 264 -19.36 -6.56 5.02
N LEU A 265 -18.37 -5.67 5.23
CA LEU A 265 -17.54 -5.68 6.43
C LEU A 265 -18.37 -5.46 7.71
N MET A 266 -19.35 -4.55 7.67
CA MET A 266 -20.25 -4.31 8.80
C MET A 266 -21.16 -5.51 9.06
N ALA A 267 -21.65 -6.17 8.01
CA ALA A 267 -22.44 -7.38 8.13
C ALA A 267 -21.61 -8.55 8.71
N GLU A 268 -20.37 -8.72 8.26
CA GLU A 268 -19.45 -9.74 8.79
C GLU A 268 -19.10 -9.49 10.26
N ARG A 269 -18.78 -8.25 10.63
CA ARG A 269 -18.56 -7.86 12.03
C ARG A 269 -19.76 -8.18 12.91
N THR A 270 -20.97 -7.92 12.40
CA THR A 270 -22.21 -8.22 13.12
C THR A 270 -22.38 -9.73 13.29
N ARG A 271 -22.19 -10.52 12.23
CA ARG A 271 -22.25 -11.99 12.29
C ARG A 271 -21.23 -12.57 13.27
N PHE A 272 -20.00 -12.05 13.25
CA PHE A 272 -18.95 -12.48 14.15
C PHE A 272 -19.29 -12.17 15.62
N LYS A 273 -19.80 -10.96 15.90
CA LYS A 273 -20.29 -10.60 17.23
C LYS A 273 -21.42 -11.52 17.70
N THR A 274 -22.39 -11.84 16.83
CA THR A 274 -23.47 -12.76 17.18
C THR A 274 -22.97 -14.18 17.44
N MET A 275 -21.99 -14.65 16.67
CA MET A 275 -21.39 -15.97 16.86
C MET A 275 -20.65 -16.05 18.20
N ILE A 276 -19.85 -15.04 18.55
CA ILE A 276 -19.19 -14.97 19.86
C ILE A 276 -20.24 -14.95 20.99
N ALA A 277 -21.33 -14.20 20.82
CA ALA A 277 -22.39 -14.16 21.83
C ALA A 277 -23.03 -15.55 22.04
N LEU A 278 -23.31 -16.27 20.95
CA LEU A 278 -23.83 -17.64 21.02
C LEU A 278 -22.84 -18.60 21.68
N GLU A 279 -21.58 -18.59 21.26
CA GLU A 279 -20.53 -19.43 21.86
C GLU A 279 -20.36 -19.16 23.36
N ARG A 280 -20.40 -17.89 23.79
CA ARG A 280 -20.38 -17.53 25.21
C ARG A 280 -21.59 -18.09 25.96
N THR A 281 -22.78 -18.06 25.36
CA THR A 281 -23.97 -18.63 26.01
C THR A 281 -23.90 -20.15 26.12
N GLU A 282 -23.38 -20.83 25.09
CA GLU A 282 -23.19 -22.29 25.09
C GLU A 282 -22.16 -22.71 26.16
N LEU A 283 -21.02 -22.02 26.22
CA LEU A 283 -19.99 -22.27 27.24
C LEU A 283 -20.50 -22.02 28.66
N GLN A 284 -21.33 -20.99 28.85
CA GLN A 284 -21.93 -20.71 30.15
C GLN A 284 -22.88 -21.84 30.56
N GLN A 285 -23.69 -22.35 29.63
CA GLN A 285 -24.57 -23.49 29.89
C GLN A 285 -23.77 -24.76 30.20
N GLU A 286 -22.74 -25.08 29.42
CA GLU A 286 -21.86 -26.24 29.65
C GLU A 286 -21.20 -26.17 31.04
N LYS A 287 -20.75 -24.97 31.46
CA LYS A 287 -20.17 -24.76 32.79
C LYS A 287 -21.18 -25.02 33.91
N GLU A 288 -22.44 -24.64 33.72
CA GLU A 288 -23.52 -24.90 34.68
C GLU A 288 -23.86 -26.39 34.75
N ASP A 289 -23.88 -27.09 33.61
CA ASP A 289 -24.10 -28.54 33.53
C ASP A 289 -22.97 -29.30 34.24
N LEU A 290 -21.71 -28.98 33.95
CA LEU A 290 -20.54 -29.56 34.62
C LEU A 290 -20.54 -29.29 36.13
N LYS A 291 -21.04 -28.13 36.56
CA LYS A 291 -21.17 -27.82 37.99
C LYS A 291 -22.22 -28.73 38.64
N ARG A 292 -23.36 -28.96 37.98
CA ARG A 292 -24.40 -29.89 38.47
C ARG A 292 -23.87 -31.31 38.56
N ASP A 293 -23.23 -31.82 37.51
CA ASP A 293 -22.63 -33.15 37.50
C ASP A 293 -21.58 -33.32 38.60
N LYS A 294 -20.74 -32.31 38.82
CA LYS A 294 -19.77 -32.30 39.91
C LYS A 294 -20.43 -32.41 41.29
N ASP A 295 -21.53 -31.68 41.50
CA ASP A 295 -22.28 -31.73 42.77
C ASP A 295 -23.00 -33.08 42.96
N ASP A 296 -23.50 -33.68 41.88
CA ASP A 296 -24.13 -35.01 41.89
C ASP A 296 -23.10 -36.10 42.24
N LEU A 297 -21.94 -36.12 41.57
CA LEU A 297 -20.84 -37.04 41.88
C LEU A 297 -20.32 -36.86 43.31
N LYS A 298 -20.33 -35.63 43.83
CA LYS A 298 -19.95 -35.37 45.23
C LYS A 298 -20.93 -36.04 46.19
N ARG A 299 -22.23 -35.96 45.91
CA ARG A 299 -23.29 -36.61 46.70
C ARG A 299 -23.17 -38.14 46.65
N GLU A 300 -23.02 -38.72 45.46
CA GLU A 300 -22.83 -40.17 45.28
C GLU A 300 -21.60 -40.68 46.03
N ARG A 301 -20.47 -39.95 45.94
CA ARG A 301 -19.25 -40.29 46.69
C ARG A 301 -19.48 -40.28 48.20
N ASP A 302 -20.20 -39.28 48.72
CA ASP A 302 -20.46 -39.17 50.16
C ASP A 302 -21.48 -40.22 50.64
N GLU A 303 -22.39 -40.68 49.77
CA GLU A 303 -23.25 -41.83 50.01
C GLU A 303 -22.46 -43.14 50.03
N PHE A 304 -21.61 -43.38 49.04
CA PHE A 304 -20.75 -44.56 49.00
C PHE A 304 -19.82 -44.66 50.22
N LYS A 305 -19.33 -43.52 50.74
CA LYS A 305 -18.57 -43.50 52.00
C LYS A 305 -19.41 -43.96 53.18
N ARG A 306 -20.65 -43.49 53.30
CA ARG A 306 -21.57 -43.92 54.38
C ARG A 306 -21.89 -45.41 54.29
N GLU A 307 -22.20 -45.91 53.09
CA GLU A 307 -22.44 -47.34 52.87
C GLU A 307 -21.20 -48.18 53.23
N ARG A 308 -20.01 -47.73 52.82
CA ARG A 308 -18.75 -48.40 53.18
C ARG A 308 -18.55 -48.46 54.69
N GLU A 309 -18.82 -47.38 55.42
CA GLU A 309 -18.71 -47.34 56.88
C GLU A 309 -19.70 -48.31 57.54
N GLN A 310 -20.95 -48.36 57.07
CA GLN A 310 -21.96 -49.32 57.54
C GLN A 310 -21.51 -50.76 57.32
N VAL A 311 -21.01 -51.10 56.13
CA VAL A 311 -20.51 -52.45 55.83
C VAL A 311 -19.32 -52.81 56.72
N ILE A 312 -18.43 -51.86 57.02
CA ILE A 312 -17.31 -52.09 57.94
C ILE A 312 -17.83 -52.44 59.34
N GLU A 313 -18.85 -51.73 59.83
CA GLU A 313 -19.48 -52.00 61.12
C GLU A 313 -20.18 -53.37 61.16
N GLU A 314 -20.92 -53.72 60.11
CA GLU A 314 -21.52 -55.05 59.94
C GLU A 314 -20.45 -56.16 59.92
N LEU A 315 -19.32 -55.94 59.24
CA LEU A 315 -18.21 -56.89 59.25
C LEU A 315 -17.61 -57.07 60.65
N TYR A 316 -17.45 -55.99 61.42
CA TYR A 316 -16.94 -56.08 62.80
C TYR A 316 -17.90 -56.84 63.71
N THR A 317 -19.20 -56.57 63.62
CA THR A 317 -20.24 -57.26 64.43
C THR A 317 -20.29 -58.74 64.08
N LEU A 318 -20.36 -59.10 62.79
CA LEU A 318 -20.34 -60.50 62.33
C LEU A 318 -19.07 -61.22 62.76
N ARG A 319 -17.90 -60.55 62.72
CA ARG A 319 -16.64 -61.14 63.18
C ARG A 319 -16.67 -61.45 64.68
N ALA A 320 -17.26 -60.57 65.48
CA ALA A 320 -17.43 -60.80 66.91
C ALA A 320 -18.39 -61.96 67.19
N GLU A 321 -19.55 -62.01 66.52
CA GLU A 321 -20.51 -63.11 66.63
C GLU A 321 -19.89 -64.46 66.24
N ASN A 322 -19.14 -64.50 65.13
CA ASN A 322 -18.50 -65.71 64.65
C ASN A 322 -17.40 -66.20 65.62
N ALA A 323 -16.67 -65.29 66.27
CA ALA A 323 -15.72 -65.64 67.32
C ALA A 323 -16.41 -66.29 68.55
N VAL A 324 -17.57 -65.76 68.96
CA VAL A 324 -18.39 -66.35 70.05
C VAL A 324 -18.92 -67.73 69.66
N LEU A 325 -19.42 -67.89 68.43
CA LEU A 325 -19.89 -69.20 67.95
C LEU A 325 -18.76 -70.22 67.88
N THR A 326 -17.59 -69.83 67.37
CA THR A 326 -16.41 -70.71 67.25
C THR A 326 -15.95 -71.22 68.63
N THR A 327 -15.85 -70.33 69.61
CA THR A 327 -15.51 -70.70 70.99
C THR A 327 -16.58 -71.60 71.62
N GLY A 328 -17.87 -71.29 71.42
CA GLY A 328 -18.98 -72.13 71.88
C GLY A 328 -18.96 -73.55 71.28
N VAL A 329 -18.60 -73.69 70.01
CA VAL A 329 -18.43 -75.00 69.35
C VAL A 329 -17.24 -75.76 69.92
N GLN A 330 -16.08 -75.11 70.10
CA GLN A 330 -14.91 -75.75 70.72
C GLN A 330 -15.20 -76.26 72.13
N VAL A 331 -15.95 -75.49 72.94
CA VAL A 331 -16.35 -75.93 74.30
C VAL A 331 -17.26 -77.15 74.24
N ARG A 332 -18.18 -77.23 73.28
CA ARG A 332 -19.07 -78.40 73.12
C ARG A 332 -18.34 -79.64 72.62
N LEU A 333 -17.33 -79.48 71.76
CA LEU A 333 -16.51 -80.59 71.25
C LEU A 333 -15.47 -81.09 72.28
N SER A 334 -15.19 -80.32 73.34
CA SER A 334 -14.25 -80.69 74.41
C SER A 334 -14.92 -81.33 75.63
N ARG A 335 -16.24 -81.56 75.58
CA ARG A 335 -17.03 -82.33 76.55
C ARG A 335 -17.39 -83.66 75.93
#